data_AF-A0A2R6ABR9-F1
#
_entry.id   AF-A0A2R6ABR9-F1
#
_cell.length_a   1.000
_cell.length_b   1.000
_cell.length_c   1.000
_cell.angle_alpha   90.00
_cell.angle_beta   90.00
_cell.angle_gamma   90.00
#
_symmetry.space_group_name_H-M   'P 1'
#
loop_
_entity.id
_entity.type
_entity.pdbx_description
1 polymer ?
#
loop_
_entity_poly.entity_id
_entity_poly.type
_entity_poly.pdbx_seq_one_letter_code
_entity_poly.pdbx_strand_id
1 'polypeptide(L)'
;MGNVKVNVYGYSLFGRGDVPFNVGPKLAMRFGSLKKLKDNVLADIYDAMHSIPPHLRNEIGDETPIAIALYYSGYRVNPYVEGVRHAFDQRREPKRVSRIDRMLKVSAHVEFAKILLRKGYREVFWLYGRYKLAQIKHGLPILFGV
;
A
#
# COMPACT_ATOMS: atom_id res chain seq x y z
N MET A 1 -35.53 -3.46 7.71
CA MET A 1 -34.07 -3.58 7.47
C MET A 1 -33.36 -3.34 8.79
N GLY A 2 -32.78 -4.38 9.39
CA GLY A 2 -32.09 -4.25 10.68
C GLY A 2 -30.80 -3.44 10.54
N ASN A 3 -30.54 -2.54 11.48
CA ASN A 3 -29.25 -1.85 11.60
C ASN A 3 -28.16 -2.89 11.88
N VAL A 4 -27.44 -3.30 10.84
CA VAL A 4 -26.24 -4.12 11.01
C VAL A 4 -25.18 -3.23 11.67
N LYS A 5 -24.94 -3.46 12.96
CA LYS A 5 -23.82 -2.83 13.68
C LYS A 5 -22.54 -3.45 13.17
N VAL A 6 -21.75 -2.68 12.41
CA VAL A 6 -20.44 -3.13 11.95
C VAL A 6 -19.37 -2.54 12.86
N ASN A 7 -18.56 -3.40 13.48
CA ASN A 7 -17.48 -2.97 14.35
C ASN A 7 -16.36 -2.35 13.51
N VAL A 8 -15.95 -1.13 13.85
CA VAL A 8 -14.84 -0.42 13.20
C VAL A 8 -13.64 -0.44 14.14
N TYR A 9 -12.55 -1.08 13.73
CA TYR A 9 -11.27 -1.10 14.43
C TYR A 9 -10.30 -0.13 13.77
N GLY A 10 -9.35 0.39 14.54
CA GLY A 10 -8.27 1.21 14.02
C GLY A 10 -6.96 0.44 14.06
N TYR A 11 -6.28 0.28 12.93
CA TYR A 11 -4.88 -0.14 12.93
C TYR A 11 -3.99 1.08 12.84
N SER A 12 -2.89 1.09 13.58
CA SER A 12 -1.89 2.15 13.43
C SER A 12 -1.38 2.17 11.98
N LEU A 13 -1.28 3.35 11.37
CA LEU A 13 -0.56 3.52 10.09
C LEU A 13 0.96 3.34 10.27
N PHE A 14 1.41 3.22 11.51
CA PHE A 14 2.78 2.97 11.89
C PHE A 14 2.98 1.52 12.30
N GLY A 15 4.08 0.93 11.84
CA GLY A 15 4.51 -0.40 12.24
C GLY A 15 5.36 -0.40 13.50
N ARG A 16 6.02 -1.53 13.76
CA ARG A 16 7.04 -1.62 14.81
C ARG A 16 8.11 -0.56 14.57
N GLY A 17 8.44 0.21 15.61
CA GLY A 17 9.43 1.28 15.54
C GLY A 17 9.00 2.53 14.77
N ASP A 18 7.70 2.86 14.78
CA ASP A 18 7.13 4.07 14.18
C ASP A 18 7.39 4.25 12.68
N VAL A 19 7.59 3.14 11.96
CA VAL A 19 7.79 3.16 10.51
C VAL A 19 6.43 3.40 9.82
N PRO A 20 6.28 4.47 9.03
CA PRO A 20 5.01 4.80 8.36
C PRO A 20 4.67 3.80 7.25
N PHE A 21 3.39 3.76 6.87
CA PHE A 21 2.84 2.90 5.83
C PHE A 21 3.03 1.40 6.12
N ASN A 22 2.86 1.01 7.38
CA ASN A 22 2.73 -0.40 7.71
C ASN A 22 1.26 -0.80 7.51
N VAL A 23 0.91 -1.18 6.29
CA VAL A 23 -0.48 -1.44 5.94
C VAL A 23 -0.85 -2.86 6.33
N GLY A 24 -1.82 -2.98 7.23
CA GLY A 24 -2.44 -4.24 7.65
C GLY A 24 -3.44 -4.79 6.63
N PRO A 25 -4.30 -5.76 7.01
CA PRO A 25 -5.26 -6.37 6.10
C PRO A 25 -6.24 -5.37 5.50
N LYS A 26 -6.79 -5.74 4.32
CA LYS A 26 -7.65 -4.96 3.42
C LYS A 26 -8.57 -3.95 4.10
N LEU A 27 -8.62 -2.78 3.48
CA LEU A 27 -9.25 -1.59 4.01
C LEU A 27 -10.74 -1.57 3.69
N ALA A 28 -11.54 -1.37 4.72
CA ALA A 28 -12.96 -1.03 4.58
C ALA A 28 -13.13 0.36 5.18
N MET A 29 -13.45 1.35 4.35
CA MET A 29 -13.58 2.74 4.77
C MET A 29 -15.04 3.17 4.81
N ARG A 30 -15.45 3.81 5.91
CA ARG A 30 -16.76 4.47 6.00
C ARG A 30 -16.63 5.87 5.41
N PHE A 31 -17.42 6.20 4.38
CA PHE A 31 -17.38 7.48 3.66
C PHE A 31 -17.42 8.74 4.56
N GLY A 32 -17.97 8.66 5.78
CA GLY A 32 -18.03 9.79 6.72
C GLY A 32 -16.75 10.09 7.51
N SER A 33 -15.76 9.19 7.57
CA SER A 33 -14.55 9.37 8.38
C SER A 33 -13.41 10.12 7.68
N LEU A 34 -13.54 10.39 6.37
CA LEU A 34 -12.47 10.89 5.49
C LEU A 34 -12.53 12.40 5.22
N LYS A 35 -13.17 13.18 6.10
CA LYS A 35 -13.35 14.64 5.94
C LYS A 35 -12.05 15.45 5.83
N LYS A 36 -10.90 14.89 6.19
CA LYS A 36 -9.59 15.57 6.15
C LYS A 36 -8.74 15.17 4.94
N LEU A 37 -9.26 14.35 4.03
CA LEU A 37 -8.52 13.99 2.82
C LEU A 37 -8.15 15.25 2.05
N LYS A 38 -6.89 15.33 1.65
CA LYS A 38 -6.38 16.45 0.88
C LYS A 38 -6.37 16.09 -0.60
N ASP A 39 -7.10 16.86 -1.40
CA ASP A 39 -7.25 16.59 -2.84
C ASP A 39 -5.92 16.64 -3.60
N ASN A 40 -5.00 17.53 -3.20
CA ASN A 40 -3.66 17.58 -3.80
C ASN A 40 -2.86 16.30 -3.56
N VAL A 41 -2.99 15.67 -2.39
CA VAL A 41 -2.34 14.38 -2.09
C VAL A 41 -2.94 13.27 -2.94
N LEU A 42 -4.26 13.25 -3.11
CA LEU A 42 -4.94 12.27 -3.96
C LEU A 42 -4.54 12.42 -5.43
N ALA A 43 -4.48 13.65 -5.93
CA ALA A 43 -4.03 13.96 -7.29
C ALA A 43 -2.57 13.52 -7.51
N ASP A 44 -1.66 13.83 -6.58
CA ASP A 44 -0.27 13.42 -6.68
C ASP A 44 -0.08 11.90 -6.66
N ILE A 45 -0.86 11.19 -5.85
CA ILE A 45 -0.87 9.72 -5.82
C ILE A 45 -1.42 9.16 -7.12
N TYR A 46 -2.51 9.72 -7.64
CA TYR A 46 -3.09 9.32 -8.91
C TYR A 46 -2.09 9.47 -10.06
N ASP A 47 -1.43 10.64 -10.14
CA ASP A 47 -0.40 10.94 -11.13
C ASP A 47 0.80 9.99 -10.99
N ALA A 48 1.24 9.72 -9.76
CA ALA A 48 2.35 8.81 -9.50
C ALA A 48 2.01 7.38 -9.94
N MET A 49 0.80 6.90 -9.66
CA MET A 49 0.31 5.63 -10.17
C MET A 49 0.23 5.63 -11.70
N HIS A 50 -0.20 6.75 -12.30
CA HIS A 50 -0.39 6.86 -13.74
C HIS A 50 0.92 6.97 -14.53
N SER A 51 1.98 7.42 -13.88
CA SER A 51 3.33 7.50 -14.42
C SER A 51 4.04 6.14 -14.51
N ILE A 52 3.49 5.11 -13.83
CA ILE A 52 4.04 3.74 -13.88
C ILE A 52 3.39 2.97 -15.04
N PRO A 53 4.16 2.15 -15.77
CA PRO A 53 3.63 1.28 -16.81
C PRO A 53 2.45 0.45 -16.31
N PRO A 54 1.36 0.29 -17.10
CA PRO A 54 0.13 -0.36 -16.63
C PRO A 54 0.33 -1.75 -16.03
N HIS A 55 1.26 -2.54 -16.59
CA HIS A 55 1.57 -3.89 -16.10
C HIS A 55 2.22 -3.89 -14.70
N LEU A 56 3.05 -2.89 -14.38
CA LEU A 56 3.64 -2.74 -13.04
C LEU A 56 2.68 -2.09 -12.05
N ARG A 57 1.80 -1.20 -12.53
CA ARG A 57 0.79 -0.53 -11.70
C ARG A 57 -0.10 -1.52 -10.96
N ASN A 58 -0.48 -2.61 -11.63
CA ASN A 58 -1.31 -3.67 -11.06
C ASN A 58 -0.63 -4.45 -9.93
N GLU A 59 0.69 -4.33 -9.79
CA GLU A 59 1.43 -4.94 -8.69
C GLU A 59 1.39 -4.12 -7.39
N ILE A 60 0.96 -2.86 -7.47
CA ILE A 60 0.77 -1.98 -6.31
C ILE A 60 -0.64 -2.24 -5.77
N GLY A 61 -0.72 -2.89 -4.61
CA GLY A 61 -1.99 -3.08 -3.91
C GLY A 61 -2.62 -1.74 -3.53
N ASP A 62 -3.95 -1.69 -3.52
CA ASP A 62 -4.75 -0.51 -3.16
C ASP A 62 -4.45 0.00 -1.75
N GLU A 63 -3.98 -0.88 -0.87
CA GLU A 63 -3.59 -0.56 0.49
C GLU A 63 -2.47 0.48 0.58
N THR A 64 -1.49 0.43 -0.33
CA THR A 64 -0.32 1.34 -0.31
C THR A 64 -0.70 2.80 -0.60
N PRO A 65 -1.34 3.15 -1.75
CA PRO A 65 -1.74 4.51 -2.03
C PRO A 65 -2.76 5.05 -1.01
N ILE A 66 -3.67 4.21 -0.51
CA ILE A 66 -4.62 4.62 0.54
C ILE A 66 -3.88 5.00 1.83
N ALA A 67 -2.93 4.18 2.29
CA ALA A 67 -2.18 4.48 3.51
C ALA A 67 -1.38 5.79 3.39
N ILE A 68 -0.81 6.06 2.21
CA ILE A 68 -0.10 7.32 1.93
C ILE A 68 -1.09 8.50 1.97
N ALA A 69 -2.22 8.37 1.29
CA ALA A 69 -3.25 9.41 1.28
C ALA A 69 -3.72 9.77 2.69
N LEU A 70 -4.00 8.75 3.51
CA LEU A 70 -4.43 8.93 4.90
C LEU A 70 -3.35 9.62 5.74
N TYR A 71 -2.10 9.13 5.67
CA TYR A 71 -0.99 9.68 6.44
C TYR A 71 -0.78 11.18 6.18
N TYR A 72 -0.69 11.58 4.91
CA TYR A 72 -0.45 12.98 4.52
C TYR A 72 -1.68 13.89 4.67
N SER A 73 -2.86 13.28 4.76
CA SER A 73 -4.11 13.92 5.18
C SER A 73 -4.25 14.05 6.71
N GLY A 74 -3.22 13.64 7.48
CA GLY A 74 -3.17 13.81 8.93
C GLY A 74 -3.84 12.69 9.73
N TYR A 75 -4.25 11.60 9.08
CA TYR A 75 -4.69 10.41 9.78
C TYR A 75 -3.48 9.63 10.29
N ARG A 76 -3.56 9.12 11.52
CA ARG A 76 -2.53 8.26 12.14
C ARG A 76 -3.02 6.83 12.35
N VAL A 77 -4.32 6.63 12.20
CA VAL A 77 -5.02 5.36 12.33
C VAL A 77 -5.73 5.08 11.02
N ASN A 78 -5.54 3.86 10.53
CA ASN A 78 -6.24 3.32 9.38
C ASN A 78 -7.54 2.67 9.84
N PRO A 79 -8.72 3.18 9.42
CA PRO A 79 -9.98 2.55 9.75
C PRO A 79 -10.11 1.20 9.04
N TYR A 80 -10.39 0.17 9.82
CA TYR A 80 -10.71 -1.19 9.40
C TYR A 80 -12.10 -1.54 9.90
N VAL A 81 -12.89 -2.24 9.10
CA VAL A 81 -14.22 -2.67 9.50
C VAL A 81 -14.21 -4.19 9.61
N GLU A 82 -14.47 -4.71 10.81
CA GLU A 82 -14.65 -6.14 11.04
C GLU A 82 -16.01 -6.54 10.45
N GLY A 83 -15.94 -7.07 9.24
CA GLY A 83 -17.11 -7.36 8.40
C GLY A 83 -16.74 -7.66 6.95
N VAL A 84 -15.51 -7.31 6.51
CA VAL A 84 -14.98 -7.70 5.19
C VAL A 84 -13.93 -8.82 5.30
N ARG A 85 -13.99 -9.60 6.38
CA ARG A 85 -13.31 -10.90 6.42
C ARG A 85 -14.16 -11.84 5.55
N HIS A 86 -13.85 -11.91 4.26
CA HIS A 86 -14.31 -12.94 3.32
C HIS A 86 -15.72 -12.84 2.70
N ALA A 87 -16.01 -11.79 1.92
CA ALA A 87 -16.81 -11.97 0.69
C ALA A 87 -15.92 -12.21 -0.55
N PHE A 88 -14.65 -11.79 -0.48
CA PHE A 88 -13.60 -12.18 -1.42
C PHE A 88 -12.56 -13.04 -0.70
N ASP A 89 -13.02 -14.15 -0.11
CA ASP A 89 -12.17 -15.33 0.10
C ASP A 89 -11.68 -15.79 -1.27
N GLN A 90 -10.68 -15.10 -1.82
CA GLN A 90 -9.80 -15.69 -2.80
C GLN A 90 -9.02 -16.77 -2.05
N ARG A 91 -9.67 -17.90 -1.81
CA ARG A 91 -9.08 -19.25 -1.77
C ARG A 91 -8.41 -19.57 -3.11
N ARG A 92 -7.70 -18.60 -3.70
CA ARG A 92 -6.61 -18.93 -4.59
C ARG A 92 -5.59 -19.47 -3.62
N GLU A 93 -5.39 -20.79 -3.66
CA GLU A 93 -4.14 -21.40 -3.18
C GLU A 93 -3.01 -20.40 -3.42
N PRO A 94 -2.09 -20.20 -2.46
CA PRO A 94 -0.99 -19.28 -2.67
C PRO A 94 -0.31 -19.70 -3.98
N LYS A 95 -0.63 -18.99 -5.08
CA LYS A 95 0.03 -19.21 -6.36
C LYS A 95 1.49 -19.12 -5.99
N ARG A 96 2.30 -20.11 -6.36
CA ARG A 96 3.74 -20.02 -6.19
C ARG A 96 4.17 -18.74 -6.90
N VAL A 97 4.26 -17.66 -6.14
CA VAL A 97 4.56 -16.32 -6.66
C VAL A 97 5.97 -16.45 -7.16
N SER A 98 6.14 -16.37 -8.48
CA SER A 98 7.42 -16.60 -9.10
C SER A 98 8.39 -15.56 -8.55
N ARG A 99 9.70 -15.88 -8.56
CA ARG A 99 10.70 -14.92 -8.11
C ARG A 99 10.66 -13.63 -8.94
N ILE A 100 10.27 -13.77 -10.22
CA ILE A 100 10.04 -12.67 -11.15
C ILE A 100 8.85 -11.82 -10.69
N ASP A 101 7.72 -12.42 -10.33
CA ASP A 101 6.52 -11.70 -9.85
C ASP A 101 6.86 -10.89 -8.59
N ARG A 102 7.64 -11.46 -7.65
CA ARG A 102 8.13 -10.72 -6.48
C ARG A 102 8.99 -9.53 -6.88
N MET A 103 9.86 -9.71 -7.86
CA MET A 103 10.75 -8.64 -8.33
C MET A 103 9.98 -7.55 -9.07
N LEU A 104 8.97 -7.90 -9.87
CA LEU A 104 8.06 -6.95 -10.52
C LEU A 104 7.31 -6.14 -9.46
N LYS A 105 6.72 -6.82 -8.46
CA LYS A 105 6.02 -6.16 -7.37
C LYS A 105 6.89 -5.18 -6.60
N VAL A 106 8.07 -5.62 -6.22
CA VAL A 106 9.01 -4.77 -5.49
C VAL A 106 9.46 -3.58 -6.34
N SER A 107 9.75 -3.80 -7.63
CA SER A 107 10.18 -2.74 -8.54
C SER A 107 9.08 -1.70 -8.76
N ALA A 108 7.82 -2.13 -8.87
CA ALA A 108 6.67 -1.24 -8.96
C ALA A 108 6.58 -0.31 -7.74
N HIS A 109 6.74 -0.85 -6.53
CA HIS A 109 6.72 -0.04 -5.30
C HIS A 109 7.92 0.91 -5.20
N VAL A 110 9.10 0.51 -5.68
CA VAL A 110 10.30 1.37 -5.72
C VAL A 110 10.06 2.56 -6.65
N GLU A 111 9.56 2.34 -7.87
CA GLU A 111 9.30 3.44 -8.82
C GLU A 111 8.18 4.36 -8.32
N PHE A 112 7.11 3.79 -7.76
CA PHE A 112 6.04 4.57 -7.13
C PHE A 112 6.56 5.47 -6.01
N ALA A 113 7.33 4.90 -5.09
CA ALA A 113 7.91 5.64 -3.97
C ALA A 113 8.88 6.74 -4.44
N LYS A 114 9.67 6.47 -5.48
CA LYS A 114 10.61 7.42 -6.08
C LYS A 114 9.90 8.62 -6.70
N ILE A 115 8.76 8.42 -7.38
CA ILE A 115 7.97 9.52 -7.95
C ILE A 115 7.41 10.41 -6.83
N LEU A 116 6.83 9.81 -5.79
CA LEU A 116 6.31 10.56 -4.65
C LEU A 116 7.41 11.29 -3.86
N LEU A 117 8.59 10.69 -3.71
CA LEU A 117 9.73 11.36 -3.09
C LEU A 117 10.14 12.63 -3.86
N ARG A 118 10.12 12.58 -5.20
CA ARG A 118 10.40 13.77 -6.05
C ARG A 118 9.35 14.85 -5.89
N LYS A 119 8.09 14.48 -5.59
CA LYS A 119 7.00 15.41 -5.28
C LYS A 119 7.05 15.96 -3.84
N GLY A 120 8.03 15.56 -3.02
CA GLY A 120 8.26 16.10 -1.68
C GLY A 120 7.67 15.28 -0.52
N TYR A 121 7.11 14.10 -0.79
CA TYR A 121 6.56 13.20 0.23
C TYR A 121 7.69 12.43 0.97
N ARG A 122 8.36 13.11 1.91
CA ARG A 122 9.62 12.63 2.53
C ARG A 122 9.50 11.30 3.26
N GLU A 123 8.43 11.09 4.00
CA GLU A 123 8.19 9.89 4.80
C GLU A 123 8.03 8.64 3.93
N VAL A 124 7.70 8.79 2.64
CA VAL A 124 7.71 7.71 1.64
C VAL A 124 9.12 7.10 1.47
N PHE A 125 10.17 7.76 1.97
CA PHE A 125 11.52 7.20 2.04
C PHE A 125 11.55 5.86 2.77
N TRP A 126 10.76 5.68 3.83
CA TRP A 126 10.66 4.41 4.55
C TRP A 126 10.07 3.29 3.71
N LEU A 127 9.10 3.63 2.85
CA LEU A 127 8.54 2.71 1.87
C LEU A 127 9.59 2.36 0.81
N TYR A 128 10.25 3.38 0.26
CA TYR A 128 11.32 3.23 -0.73
C TYR A 128 12.43 2.32 -0.21
N GLY A 129 12.97 2.58 0.97
CA GLY A 129 14.06 1.80 1.57
C GLY A 129 13.67 0.32 1.78
N ARG A 130 12.48 0.07 2.34
CA ARG A 130 11.95 -1.29 2.55
C ARG A 130 11.89 -2.09 1.26
N TYR A 131 11.33 -1.50 0.21
CA TYR A 131 11.21 -2.16 -1.08
C TYR A 131 12.55 -2.21 -1.82
N LYS A 132 13.43 -1.22 -1.68
CA LYS A 132 14.77 -1.25 -2.30
C LYS A 132 15.63 -2.38 -1.73
N LEU A 133 15.58 -2.60 -0.41
CA LEU A 133 16.24 -3.73 0.24
C LEU A 133 15.66 -5.07 -0.23
N ALA A 134 14.33 -5.16 -0.35
CA ALA A 134 13.68 -6.34 -0.93
C ALA A 134 14.09 -6.55 -2.40
N GLN A 135 14.31 -5.47 -3.16
CA GLN A 135 14.70 -5.53 -4.57
C GLN A 135 16.10 -6.15 -4.69
N ILE A 136 17.04 -5.72 -3.85
CA ILE A 136 18.39 -6.28 -3.79
C ILE A 136 18.34 -7.75 -3.36
N LYS A 137 17.58 -8.06 -2.30
CA LYS A 137 17.43 -9.44 -1.79
C LYS A 137 16.88 -10.40 -2.84
N HIS A 138 15.92 -9.97 -3.65
CA HIS A 138 15.32 -10.80 -4.69
C HIS A 138 16.09 -10.78 -6.02
N GLY A 139 16.81 -9.70 -6.31
CA GLY A 139 17.64 -9.54 -7.51
C GLY A 139 18.95 -10.33 -7.46
N LEU A 140 19.59 -10.43 -6.28
CA LEU A 140 20.85 -11.19 -6.11
C LEU A 140 20.71 -12.64 -6.60
N PRO A 141 19.72 -13.44 -6.17
CA PRO A 141 19.55 -14.81 -6.67
C PRO A 141 19.26 -14.92 -8.17
N ILE A 142 18.63 -13.90 -8.77
CA ILE A 142 18.31 -13.89 -10.21
C ILE A 142 19.58 -13.63 -11.03
N LEU A 143 20.44 -12.72 -10.56
CA LEU A 143 21.72 -12.41 -11.19
C LEU A 143 22.72 -13.57 -11.10
N PHE A 144 22.69 -14.32 -10.00
CA PHE A 144 23.59 -15.45 -9.76
C PHE A 144 23.02 -16.81 -10.18
N GLY A 145 21.82 -16.87 -10.76
CA GLY A 145 21.22 -18.10 -11.28
C GLY A 145 20.91 -19.18 -10.22
N VAL A 146 20.80 -18.81 -8.94
CA VAL A 146 20.54 -19.71 -7.79
C VAL A 146 19.07 -19.67 -7.40
#